data_AF-A0A8B7P5D6-F1
#
_entry.id   AF-A0A8B7P5D6-F1
#
_cell.length_a   1.000
_cell.length_b   1.000
_cell.length_c   1.000
_cell.angle_alpha   90.00
_cell.angle_beta   90.00
_cell.angle_gamma   90.00
#
_symmetry.space_group_name_H-M   'P 1'
#
loop_
_entity.id
_entity.type
_entity.pdbx_description
1 polymer ?
#
loop_
_entity_poly.entity_id
_entity_poly.type
_entity_poly.pdbx_seq_one_letter_code
_entity_poly.pdbx_strand_id
1 'polypeptide(L)'
;MTSIVEVEKQHRTRLPAPQQTSSGEFSLWSVLKQGIGKELSKITMPVVFNEPLSFLQRVTEYMEYAHLLDRACEEDDPVLRMQ
;
A
#
# COMPACT_ATOMS: atom_id res chain seq x y z
N MET A 1 2.91 -28.14 -19.77
CA MET A 1 2.07 -27.46 -18.76
C MET A 1 2.94 -27.34 -17.54
N THR A 2 3.69 -26.25 -17.45
CA THR A 2 4.84 -26.13 -16.54
C THR A 2 4.33 -25.90 -15.13
N SER A 3 4.40 -26.93 -14.29
CA SER A 3 4.13 -26.82 -12.86
C SER A 3 5.08 -25.79 -12.26
N ILE A 4 4.54 -24.63 -11.89
CA ILE A 4 5.27 -23.64 -11.10
C ILE A 4 5.48 -24.29 -9.74
N VAL A 5 6.71 -24.71 -9.48
CA VAL A 5 7.12 -25.13 -8.13
C VAL A 5 7.05 -23.87 -7.28
N GLU A 6 6.02 -23.75 -6.44
CA GLU A 6 5.96 -22.72 -5.40
C GLU A 6 7.09 -22.99 -4.42
N VAL A 7 8.20 -22.26 -4.62
CA VAL A 7 9.27 -22.19 -3.63
C VAL A 7 8.72 -21.42 -2.44
N GLU A 8 8.57 -22.08 -1.30
CA GLU A 8 8.19 -21.46 -0.03
C GLU A 8 9.25 -20.41 0.35
N LYS A 9 9.00 -19.16 -0.02
CA LYS A 9 9.87 -18.03 0.29
C LYS A 9 9.49 -17.45 1.63
N GLN A 10 10.45 -17.36 2.53
CA GLN A 10 10.26 -16.70 3.82
C GLN A 10 10.11 -15.19 3.61
N HIS A 11 8.92 -14.66 3.88
CA HIS A 11 8.63 -13.24 3.75
C HIS A 11 9.11 -12.46 4.97
N ARG A 12 9.55 -11.22 4.73
CA ARG A 12 9.92 -10.27 5.78
C ARG A 12 8.67 -9.86 6.57
N THR A 13 8.71 -9.99 7.89
CA THR A 13 7.58 -9.64 8.78
C THR A 13 7.72 -8.29 9.49
N ARG A 14 8.90 -7.64 9.41
CA ARG A 14 9.18 -6.37 10.10
C ARG A 14 10.16 -5.49 9.35
N LEU A 15 9.98 -4.17 9.37
CA LEU A 15 10.92 -3.18 8.83
C LEU A 15 12.23 -3.11 9.65
N PRO A 16 13.36 -2.64 9.08
CA PRO A 16 14.66 -2.73 9.75
C PRO A 16 14.79 -1.70 10.88
N ALA A 17 14.06 -0.60 10.76
CA ALA A 17 13.97 0.46 11.74
C ALA A 17 12.49 0.88 11.87
N PRO A 18 12.06 1.32 13.07
CA PRO A 18 10.78 1.99 13.22
C PRO A 18 10.76 3.27 12.37
N GLN A 19 9.56 3.69 11.97
CA GLN A 19 9.38 4.98 11.30
C GLN A 19 9.97 6.07 12.20
N GLN A 20 10.89 6.87 11.65
CA GLN A 20 11.53 7.96 12.38
C GLN A 20 10.55 9.13 12.49
N THR A 21 9.59 9.03 13.40
CA THR A 21 8.61 10.09 13.70
C THR A 21 9.11 11.09 14.75
N SER A 22 10.28 10.85 15.36
CA SER A 22 10.72 11.51 16.60
C SER A 22 11.80 12.59 16.43
N SER A 23 11.77 13.42 15.39
CA SER A 23 12.67 14.59 15.30
C SER A 23 12.03 15.74 14.53
N GLY A 24 11.17 16.48 15.22
CA GLY A 24 10.57 17.72 14.73
C GLY A 24 9.33 17.47 13.88
N GLU A 25 8.17 17.86 14.40
CA GLU A 25 6.90 17.89 13.69
C GLU A 25 7.01 18.77 12.44
N PHE A 26 7.51 18.22 11.33
CA PHE A 26 7.29 18.80 10.03
C PHE A 26 5.79 18.66 9.77
N SER A 27 5.04 19.72 10.04
CA SER A 27 3.58 19.68 9.97
C SER A 27 3.16 19.46 8.52
N LEU A 28 2.51 18.33 8.21
CA LEU A 28 1.92 18.10 6.88
C LEU A 28 1.06 19.30 6.44
N TRP A 29 0.42 19.96 7.41
CA TRP A 29 -0.35 21.18 7.23
C TRP A 29 0.46 22.38 6.71
N SER A 30 1.73 22.55 7.12
CA SER A 30 2.57 23.64 6.63
C SER A 30 2.96 23.44 5.16
N VAL A 31 3.21 22.20 4.76
CA VAL A 31 3.49 21.84 3.36
C VAL A 31 2.24 21.97 2.48
N LEU A 32 1.07 21.52 2.98
CA LEU A 32 -0.21 21.66 2.28
C LEU A 32 -0.60 23.13 2.09
N LYS A 33 -0.37 24.00 3.09
CA LYS A 33 -0.59 25.46 2.94
C LYS A 33 0.26 26.06 1.82
N GLN A 34 1.49 25.60 1.68
CA GLN A 34 2.40 26.08 0.63
C GLN A 34 1.94 25.65 -0.78
N GLY A 35 1.07 24.64 -0.85
CA GLY A 35 0.47 24.10 -2.06
C GLY A 35 -0.90 24.63 -2.44
N ILE A 36 -1.53 25.50 -1.64
CA ILE A 36 -2.84 26.07 -1.96
C ILE A 36 -2.72 26.89 -3.26
N GLY A 37 -3.43 26.45 -4.31
CA GLY A 37 -3.41 27.09 -5.63
C GLY A 37 -2.32 26.58 -6.60
N LYS A 38 -1.58 25.52 -6.25
CA LYS A 38 -0.61 24.84 -7.14
C LYS A 38 -0.92 23.34 -7.24
N GLU A 39 -0.50 22.72 -8.34
CA GLU A 39 -0.52 21.26 -8.44
C GLU A 39 0.44 20.64 -7.42
N LEU A 40 -0.08 19.75 -6.58
CA LEU A 40 0.68 19.08 -5.52
C LEU A 40 1.89 18.28 -6.05
N SER A 41 1.84 17.85 -7.32
CA SER A 41 2.93 17.14 -8.00
C SER A 41 4.21 17.98 -8.19
N LYS A 42 4.12 19.32 -8.13
CA LYS A 42 5.27 20.24 -8.25
C LYS A 42 5.86 20.63 -6.91
N ILE A 43 5.28 20.18 -5.81
CA ILE A 43 5.77 20.44 -4.46
C ILE A 43 6.70 19.29 -4.08
N THR A 44 7.97 19.60 -3.83
CA THR A 44 8.93 18.60 -3.33
C THR A 44 8.54 18.22 -1.90
N MET A 45 7.83 17.11 -1.77
CA MET A 45 7.48 16.53 -0.47
C MET A 45 8.74 15.96 0.20
N PRO A 46 9.01 16.29 1.47
CA PRO A 46 10.07 15.64 2.23
C PRO A 46 9.89 14.12 2.22
N VAL A 47 10.98 13.37 2.01
CA VAL A 47 10.99 11.90 1.99
C VAL A 47 10.44 11.27 3.28
N VAL A 48 10.41 12.03 4.37
CA VAL A 48 9.83 11.66 5.67
C VAL A 48 8.32 11.41 5.59
N PHE A 49 7.62 11.98 4.60
CA PHE A 49 6.20 11.71 4.35
C PHE A 49 5.96 10.57 3.37
N ASN A 50 7.00 10.07 2.70
CA ASN A 50 6.85 8.91 1.83
C ASN A 50 7.03 7.65 2.68
N GLU A 51 5.98 6.85 2.78
CA GLU A 51 6.11 5.47 3.20
C GLU A 51 7.08 4.74 2.25
N PRO A 52 7.85 3.74 2.74
CA PRO A 52 8.81 3.00 1.92
C PRO A 52 8.12 2.02 0.95
N LEU A 53 7.10 2.51 0.24
CA LEU A 53 6.27 1.80 -0.71
C LEU A 53 6.18 2.62 -1.99
N SER A 54 6.52 1.99 -3.11
CA SER A 54 6.22 2.51 -4.44
C SER A 54 4.72 2.41 -4.73
N PHE A 55 4.26 3.21 -5.70
CA PHE A 55 2.87 3.14 -6.16
C PHE A 55 2.45 1.73 -6.60
N LEU A 56 3.34 0.97 -7.25
CA LEU A 56 3.04 -0.40 -7.66
C LEU A 56 2.89 -1.35 -6.47
N GLN A 57 3.71 -1.18 -5.43
CA GLN A 57 3.55 -1.95 -4.19
C GLN A 57 2.23 -1.61 -3.52
N ARG A 58 1.84 -0.32 -3.49
CA ARG A 58 0.52 0.11 -3.02
C ARG A 58 -0.62 -0.57 -3.79
N VAL A 59 -0.53 -0.66 -5.12
CA VAL A 59 -1.56 -1.36 -5.92
C VAL A 59 -1.58 -2.85 -5.60
N THR A 60 -0.43 -3.45 -5.27
CA THR A 60 -0.34 -4.87 -4.92
C THR A 60 -0.99 -5.17 -3.56
N GLU A 61 -1.06 -4.20 -2.64
CA GLU A 61 -1.80 -4.36 -1.37
C GLU A 61 -3.27 -4.72 -1.58
N TYR A 62 -3.90 -4.31 -2.69
CA TYR A 62 -5.27 -4.72 -3.00
C TYR A 62 -5.43 -6.23 -3.19
N MET A 63 -4.34 -6.96 -3.43
CA MET A 63 -4.34 -8.41 -3.57
C MET A 63 -4.09 -9.15 -2.24
N GLU A 64 -3.93 -8.47 -1.11
CA GLU A 64 -3.76 -9.11 0.21
C GLU A 64 -4.90 -10.10 0.51
N TYR A 65 -6.12 -9.73 0.12
CA TYR A 65 -7.32 -10.54 0.33
C TYR A 65 -7.82 -11.21 -0.95
N ALA A 66 -6.93 -11.52 -1.90
CA ALA A 66 -7.31 -12.18 -3.16
C ALA A 66 -8.07 -13.51 -2.97
N HIS A 67 -7.80 -14.23 -1.87
CA HIS A 67 -8.52 -15.46 -1.50
C HIS A 67 -10.04 -15.24 -1.29
N LEU A 68 -10.48 -14.00 -1.03
CA LEU A 68 -11.91 -13.67 -1.00
C LEU A 68 -12.55 -13.80 -2.39
N LEU A 69 -11.81 -13.52 -3.46
CA LEU A 69 -12.29 -13.69 -4.83
C LEU A 69 -12.44 -15.17 -5.19
N ASP A 70 -11.52 -16.01 -4.72
CA ASP A 70 -11.63 -17.47 -4.88
C ASP A 70 -12.87 -18.00 -4.15
N ARG A 71 -13.08 -17.57 -2.91
CA ARG A 71 -14.28 -17.93 -2.13
C ARG A 71 -15.57 -17.43 -2.76
N ALA A 72 -15.58 -16.20 -3.30
CA ALA A 72 -16.73 -15.66 -4.01
C ALA A 72 -17.03 -16.43 -5.31
N CYS A 73 -16.00 -16.99 -5.97
CA CYS A 73 -16.16 -17.84 -7.14
C CYS A 73 -16.85 -19.18 -6.81
N GLU A 74 -16.61 -19.71 -5.60
CA GLU A 74 -17.25 -20.94 -5.10
C GLU A 74 -18.69 -20.73 -4.64
N GLU A 75 -19.14 -19.50 -4.42
CA GLU A 75 -20.49 -19.18 -3.96
C GLU A 75 -21.51 -19.22 -5.11
N ASP A 76 -22.57 -20.00 -4.95
CA ASP A 76 -23.63 -20.19 -5.96
C ASP A 76 -24.63 -19.02 -5.97
N ASP A 77 -24.91 -18.42 -4.80
CA ASP A 77 -25.84 -17.29 -4.70
C ASP A 77 -25.15 -15.99 -5.20
N PRO A 78 -25.65 -15.37 -6.29
CA PRO A 78 -25.08 -14.13 -6.82
C PRO A 78 -25.13 -12.96 -5.83
N VAL A 79 -26.05 -12.97 -4.87
CA VAL A 79 -26.13 -11.92 -3.83
C VAL A 79 -25.02 -12.11 -2.81
N LEU A 80 -24.78 -13.34 -2.35
CA LEU A 80 -23.70 -13.65 -1.41
C LEU A 80 -22.32 -13.45 -2.04
N ARG A 81 -22.17 -13.70 -3.34
CA ARG A 81 -20.93 -13.43 -4.10
C ARG A 81 -20.53 -11.95 -4.11
N MET A 82 -21.49 -11.02 -4.02
CA MET A 82 -21.22 -9.58 -4.05
C MET A 82 -21.01 -8.96 -2.65
N GLN A 83 -21.29 -9.71 -1.58
CA GLN A 83 -21.13 -9.25 -0.18
C GLN A 83 -19.69 -9.41 0.30
#